data_AF-A0A2N9F0S1-F1
#
_entry.id   AF-A0A2N9F0S1-F1
#
_cell.length_a   1.000
_cell.length_b   1.000
_cell.length_c   1.000
_cell.angle_alpha   90.00
_cell.angle_beta   90.00
_cell.angle_gamma   90.00
#
_symmetry.space_group_name_H-M   'P 1'
#
loop_
_entity.id
_entity.type
_entity.pdbx_description
1 polymer ?
#
loop_
_entity_poly.entity_id
_entity_poly.type
_entity_poly.pdbx_seq_one_letter_code
_entity_poly.pdbx_strand_id
1 'polypeptide(L)'
;MVLSPIPAEKKAEGRSRVDREADNHQLLQLEEKDVVSTVATALSDICGPGEWMPMEKLHAVLLEKYSNVWHHGRVRRYLTSDDWPGPESKGKPWYGLLMLLRKYPEHFVINTRSKGRVTLEFVSLVSLLS
;
A
#
# COMPACT_ATOMS: atom_id res chain seq x y z
N MET A 1 40.86 -23.17 48.22
CA MET A 1 40.41 -22.17 47.22
C MET A 1 40.39 -22.85 45.87
N VAL A 2 39.20 -23.17 45.35
CA VAL A 2 39.04 -23.46 43.91
C VAL A 2 38.18 -22.34 43.36
N LEU A 3 38.79 -21.49 42.53
CA LEU A 3 38.10 -20.50 41.72
C LEU A 3 37.51 -21.22 40.50
N SER A 4 36.22 -21.00 40.23
CA SER A 4 35.63 -21.24 38.91
C SER A 4 36.20 -20.24 37.88
N PRO A 5 36.02 -20.48 36.56
CA PRO A 5 34.84 -19.88 35.95
C PRO A 5 34.12 -20.77 34.91
N ILE A 6 32.79 -20.69 34.93
CA ILE A 6 31.95 -20.84 33.75
C ILE A 6 31.98 -19.48 33.04
N PRO A 7 31.94 -19.42 31.70
CA PRO A 7 30.70 -18.92 31.13
C PRO A 7 30.21 -19.77 29.96
N ALA A 8 28.97 -20.23 30.12
CA ALA A 8 28.08 -20.57 29.03
C ALA A 8 27.70 -19.27 28.28
N GLU A 9 27.05 -19.46 27.13
CA GLU A 9 26.35 -18.43 26.34
C GLU A 9 27.18 -17.70 25.29
N LYS A 10 27.30 -18.35 24.13
CA LYS A 10 27.04 -17.68 22.85
C LYS A 10 26.24 -18.64 22.00
N LYS A 11 24.98 -18.30 21.68
CA LYS A 11 24.25 -18.57 20.42
C LYS A 11 22.73 -18.43 20.66
N ALA A 12 22.24 -17.22 20.89
CA ALA A 12 20.80 -16.93 20.91
C ALA A 12 20.36 -15.81 19.94
N GLU A 13 21.26 -15.10 19.27
CA GLU A 13 20.89 -13.97 18.40
C GLU A 13 20.34 -14.33 17.01
N GLY A 14 20.44 -15.59 16.57
CA GLY A 14 19.96 -15.99 15.25
C GLY A 14 18.45 -16.24 15.16
N ARG A 15 17.83 -16.73 16.25
CA ARG A 15 16.40 -17.12 16.25
C ARG A 15 15.46 -15.93 16.45
N SER A 16 15.87 -14.92 17.22
CA SER A 16 15.06 -13.74 17.52
C SER A 16 14.95 -12.75 16.34
N ARG A 17 15.95 -12.68 15.45
CA ARG A 17 15.90 -11.80 14.27
C ARG A 17 14.92 -12.28 13.21
N VAL A 18 14.92 -13.58 12.93
CA VAL A 18 14.03 -14.20 11.92
C VAL A 18 12.55 -14.08 12.33
N ASP A 19 12.26 -14.24 13.62
CA ASP A 19 10.91 -14.07 14.19
C ASP A 19 10.40 -12.63 14.00
N ARG A 20 11.26 -11.65 14.33
CA ARG A 20 10.95 -10.21 14.21
C ARG A 20 10.78 -9.74 12.76
N GLU A 21 11.50 -10.34 11.82
CA GLU A 21 11.36 -10.08 10.39
C GLU A 21 10.02 -10.63 9.86
N ALA A 22 9.67 -11.86 10.24
CA ALA A 22 8.39 -12.47 9.90
C ALA A 22 7.20 -11.65 10.43
N ASP A 23 7.26 -11.22 11.69
CA ASP A 23 6.24 -10.36 12.30
C ASP A 23 6.08 -9.03 11.55
N ASN A 24 7.20 -8.41 11.16
CA ASN A 24 7.19 -7.18 10.38
C ASN A 24 6.54 -7.37 9.01
N HIS A 25 6.85 -8.47 8.33
CA HIS A 25 6.22 -8.81 7.04
C HIS A 25 4.73 -9.09 7.18
N GLN A 26 4.31 -9.79 8.23
CA GLN A 26 2.89 -10.05 8.48
C GLN A 26 2.13 -8.76 8.76
N LEU A 27 2.69 -7.86 9.57
CA LEU A 27 2.09 -6.56 9.85
C LEU A 27 1.95 -5.72 8.57
N LEU A 28 3.00 -5.71 7.72
CA LEU A 28 2.94 -5.04 6.41
C LEU A 28 1.82 -5.57 5.51
N GLN A 29 1.61 -6.89 5.51
CA GLN A 29 0.53 -7.49 4.73
C GLN A 29 -0.85 -7.13 5.27
N LEU A 30 -1.01 -7.07 6.59
CA LEU A 30 -2.29 -6.65 7.21
C LEU A 30 -2.60 -5.19 6.89
N GLU A 31 -1.62 -4.30 7.01
CA GLU A 31 -1.78 -2.88 6.63
C GLU A 31 -2.10 -2.73 5.14
N GLU A 32 -1.44 -3.51 4.27
CA GLU A 32 -1.73 -3.51 2.84
C GLU A 32 -3.18 -3.94 2.54
N LYS A 33 -3.65 -4.99 3.21
CA LYS A 33 -5.04 -5.48 3.06
C LYS A 33 -6.05 -4.47 3.58
N ASP A 34 -5.74 -3.77 4.67
CA ASP A 34 -6.59 -2.70 5.22
C ASP A 34 -6.75 -1.54 4.22
N VAL A 35 -5.64 -1.12 3.59
CA VAL A 35 -5.66 -0.10 2.54
C VAL A 35 -6.53 -0.56 1.36
N VAL A 36 -6.34 -1.80 0.90
CA VAL A 36 -7.11 -2.38 -0.19
C VAL A 36 -8.61 -2.42 0.13
N SER A 37 -8.97 -2.89 1.32
CA SER A 37 -10.37 -2.96 1.76
C SER A 37 -11.01 -1.56 1.86
N THR A 38 -10.26 -0.58 2.37
CA THR A 38 -10.71 0.81 2.47
C THR A 38 -10.93 1.43 1.09
N VAL A 39 -10.01 1.20 0.14
CA VAL A 39 -10.15 1.69 -1.24
C VAL A 39 -11.37 1.07 -1.90
N ALA A 40 -11.59 -0.24 -1.72
CA ALA A 40 -12.75 -0.91 -2.27
C ALA A 40 -14.06 -0.34 -1.71
N THR A 41 -14.11 -0.11 -0.40
CA THR A 41 -15.25 0.52 0.27
C THR A 41 -15.50 1.93 -0.28
N ALA A 42 -14.46 2.77 -0.36
CA ALA A 42 -14.58 4.13 -0.88
C ALA A 42 -15.07 4.17 -2.34
N LEU A 43 -14.61 3.25 -3.19
CA LEU A 43 -15.09 3.14 -4.57
C LEU A 43 -16.54 2.66 -4.62
N SER A 44 -16.92 1.68 -3.80
CA SER A 44 -18.31 1.18 -3.73
C SER A 44 -19.28 2.26 -3.26
N ASP A 45 -18.85 3.16 -2.38
CA ASP A 45 -19.69 4.23 -1.84
C ASP A 45 -19.89 5.38 -2.83
N ILE A 46 -18.92 5.62 -3.72
CA ILE A 46 -18.87 6.83 -4.57
C ILE A 46 -19.18 6.53 -6.04
N CYS A 47 -18.81 5.35 -6.54
CA CYS A 47 -18.96 4.99 -7.96
C CYS A 47 -20.20 4.13 -8.17
N GLY A 48 -20.97 4.46 -9.20
CA GLY A 48 -22.06 3.63 -9.72
C GLY A 48 -21.60 2.57 -10.72
N PRO A 49 -22.52 1.72 -11.20
CA PRO A 49 -22.25 0.72 -12.23
C PRO A 49 -21.67 1.35 -13.51
N GLY A 50 -20.60 0.77 -14.05
CA GLY A 50 -19.90 1.24 -15.24
C GLY A 50 -19.00 2.47 -15.01
N GLU A 51 -18.99 3.06 -13.82
CA GLU A 51 -18.24 4.27 -13.55
C GLU A 51 -16.75 4.00 -13.29
N TRP A 52 -15.94 5.00 -13.63
CA TRP A 52 -14.49 5.00 -13.47
C TRP A 52 -14.07 6.25 -12.69
N MET A 53 -13.27 6.07 -11.64
CA MET A 53 -12.75 7.17 -10.85
C MET A 53 -11.33 7.53 -11.28
N PRO A 54 -11.00 8.81 -11.51
CA PRO A 54 -9.61 9.23 -11.69
C PRO A 54 -8.78 8.91 -10.44
N MET A 55 -7.55 8.40 -10.62
CA MET A 55 -6.66 8.06 -9.48
C MET A 55 -6.35 9.26 -8.59
N GLU A 56 -6.21 10.45 -9.19
CA GLU A 56 -6.04 11.71 -8.45
C GLU A 56 -7.24 12.00 -7.53
N LYS A 57 -8.46 11.80 -8.03
CA LYS A 57 -9.68 12.01 -7.24
C LYS A 57 -9.79 10.98 -6.11
N LEU A 58 -9.50 9.71 -6.39
CA LEU A 58 -9.48 8.67 -5.36
C LEU A 58 -8.47 9.02 -4.26
N HIS A 59 -7.26 9.43 -4.64
CA HIS A 59 -6.22 9.84 -3.69
C HIS A 59 -6.66 11.00 -2.80
N ALA A 60 -7.30 12.03 -3.36
CA ALA A 60 -7.84 13.14 -2.60
C ALA A 60 -8.90 12.68 -1.58
N VAL A 61 -9.84 11.80 -2.00
CA VAL A 61 -10.85 11.21 -1.10
C VAL A 61 -10.19 10.44 0.04
N LEU A 62 -9.14 9.67 -0.25
CA LEU A 62 -8.45 8.88 0.77
C LEU A 62 -7.73 9.76 1.78
N LEU A 63 -7.09 10.84 1.31
CA LEU A 63 -6.47 11.82 2.19
C LEU A 63 -7.51 12.52 3.06
N GLU A 64 -8.64 12.95 2.50
CA GLU A 64 -9.68 13.63 3.24
C GLU A 64 -10.31 12.74 4.32
N LYS A 65 -10.66 11.51 3.96
CA LYS A 65 -11.42 10.61 4.85
C LYS A 65 -10.56 9.81 5.83
N TYR A 66 -9.32 9.49 5.48
CA TYR A 66 -8.52 8.50 6.22
C TYR A 66 -7.12 8.98 6.63
N SER A 67 -6.70 10.21 6.30
CA SER A 67 -5.37 10.71 6.70
C SER A 67 -5.17 10.79 8.22
N ASN A 68 -6.25 10.94 8.98
CA ASN A 68 -6.30 10.94 10.44
C ASN A 68 -6.45 9.53 11.06
N VAL A 69 -6.57 8.48 10.24
CA VAL A 69 -6.61 7.08 10.70
C VAL A 69 -5.32 6.37 10.29
N TRP A 70 -4.81 6.67 9.10
CA TRP A 70 -3.61 6.08 8.53
C TRP A 70 -2.33 6.80 9.01
N HIS A 71 -2.02 6.63 10.29
CA HIS A 71 -0.89 7.28 10.96
C HIS A 71 0.46 6.55 10.84
N HIS A 72 0.51 5.35 10.27
CA HIS A 72 1.75 4.61 10.11
C HIS A 72 2.45 4.95 8.79
N GLY A 73 3.76 5.17 8.83
CA GLY A 73 4.60 5.47 7.65
C GLY A 73 4.46 4.43 6.52
N ARG A 74 3.98 3.22 6.84
CA ARG A 74 3.76 2.13 5.91
C ARG A 74 2.51 2.27 5.04
N VAL A 75 1.49 3.01 5.49
CA VAL A 75 0.33 3.36 4.64
C VAL A 75 0.62 4.65 3.87
N ARG A 76 1.36 5.58 4.49
CA ARG A 76 1.81 6.83 3.86
C ARG A 76 2.51 6.58 2.53
N ARG A 77 3.29 5.50 2.38
CA ARG A 77 3.98 5.15 1.13
C ARG A 77 3.06 4.96 -0.09
N TYR A 78 1.79 4.66 0.13
CA TYR A 78 0.82 4.53 -0.96
C TYR A 78 0.22 5.88 -1.35
N LEU A 79 0.18 6.84 -0.43
CA LEU A 79 -0.39 8.18 -0.64
C LEU A 79 0.66 9.26 -0.87
N THR A 80 1.95 8.92 -0.87
CA THR A 80 3.06 9.85 -1.08
C THR A 80 4.02 9.31 -2.14
N SER A 81 4.84 10.21 -2.69
CA SER A 81 5.89 9.86 -3.66
C SER A 81 7.20 9.39 -3.01
N ASP A 82 7.27 9.37 -1.67
CA ASP A 82 8.54 9.22 -0.92
C ASP A 82 9.28 7.92 -1.25
N ASP A 83 8.54 6.83 -1.45
CA ASP A 83 9.09 5.51 -1.79
C ASP A 83 9.28 5.29 -3.31
N TRP A 84 8.90 6.27 -4.15
CA TRP A 84 8.93 6.17 -5.61
C TRP A 84 9.58 7.40 -6.29
N PRO A 85 10.86 7.70 -6.01
CA PRO A 85 11.56 8.86 -6.57
C PRO A 85 11.93 8.71 -8.06
N GLY A 86 11.69 7.54 -8.65
CA GLY A 86 12.02 7.24 -10.05
C GLY A 86 11.18 8.02 -11.07
N PRO A 87 11.67 8.16 -12.32
CA PRO A 87 10.96 8.88 -13.38
C PRO A 87 9.59 8.27 -13.73
N GLU A 88 9.35 7.01 -13.37
CA GLU A 88 8.09 6.29 -13.59
C GLU A 88 6.92 6.91 -12.81
N SER A 89 7.18 7.41 -11.60
CA SER A 89 6.14 8.06 -10.80
C SER A 89 5.69 9.37 -11.44
N LYS A 90 6.54 9.99 -12.27
CA LYS A 90 6.34 11.33 -12.84
C LYS A 90 5.92 12.36 -11.78
N GLY A 91 6.36 12.17 -10.52
CA GLY A 91 6.00 13.00 -9.38
C GLY A 91 4.55 12.84 -8.87
N LYS A 92 3.80 11.82 -9.32
CA LYS A 92 2.42 11.57 -8.87
C LYS A 92 2.45 11.02 -7.43
N PRO A 93 1.83 11.72 -6.44
CA PRO A 93 1.84 11.26 -5.05
C PRO A 93 1.03 9.97 -4.85
N TRP A 94 0.09 9.66 -5.75
CA TRP A 94 -0.71 8.43 -5.73
C TRP A 94 -0.07 7.26 -6.50
N TYR A 95 1.18 7.38 -6.96
CA TYR A 95 1.83 6.31 -7.73
C TYR A 95 1.97 5.02 -6.91
N GLY A 96 2.28 5.14 -5.61
CA GLY A 96 2.33 3.98 -4.71
C GLY A 96 0.98 3.26 -4.61
N LEU A 97 -0.12 4.02 -4.47
CA LEU A 97 -1.48 3.50 -4.49
C LEU A 97 -1.79 2.82 -5.84
N LEU A 98 -1.46 3.46 -6.96
CA LEU A 98 -1.65 2.86 -8.29
C LEU A 98 -0.98 1.48 -8.39
N MET A 99 0.27 1.39 -7.92
CA MET A 99 1.02 0.13 -7.93
C MET A 99 0.43 -0.90 -6.98
N LEU A 100 -0.08 -0.47 -5.81
CA LEU A 100 -0.79 -1.34 -4.89
C LEU A 100 -2.03 -1.96 -5.54
N LEU A 101 -2.90 -1.15 -6.14
CA LEU A 101 -4.16 -1.64 -6.72
C LEU A 101 -3.92 -2.61 -7.89
N ARG A 102 -2.82 -2.42 -8.64
CA ARG A 102 -2.39 -3.36 -9.69
C ARG A 102 -2.01 -4.76 -9.15
N LYS A 103 -1.70 -4.89 -7.85
CA LYS A 103 -1.43 -6.20 -7.22
C LYS A 103 -2.71 -6.99 -6.92
N TYR A 104 -3.88 -6.36 -7.00
CA TYR A 104 -5.19 -6.94 -6.68
C TYR A 104 -6.15 -6.86 -7.88
N PRO A 105 -5.80 -7.44 -9.05
CA PRO A 105 -6.60 -7.37 -10.27
C PRO A 105 -7.97 -8.07 -10.17
N GLU A 106 -8.14 -8.96 -9.19
CA GLU A 106 -9.43 -9.58 -8.86
C GLU A 106 -10.43 -8.60 -8.25
N HIS A 107 -9.95 -7.47 -7.72
CA HIS A 107 -10.77 -6.44 -7.09
C HIS A 107 -10.83 -5.15 -7.91
N PHE A 108 -9.71 -4.75 -8.53
CA PHE A 108 -9.59 -3.47 -9.22
C PHE A 108 -9.23 -3.62 -10.68
N VAL A 109 -9.84 -2.77 -11.50
CA VAL A 109 -9.48 -2.60 -12.91
C VAL A 109 -8.89 -1.22 -13.09
N ILE A 110 -7.72 -1.14 -13.73
CA ILE A 110 -7.04 0.12 -14.04
C ILE A 110 -7.10 0.39 -15.55
N ASN A 111 -7.65 1.55 -15.93
CA ASN A 111 -7.59 2.05 -17.30
C ASN A 111 -6.59 3.19 -17.38
N THR A 112 -5.57 3.05 -18.22
CA THR A 112 -4.57 4.10 -18.46
C THR A 112 -4.83 4.74 -19.82
N ARG A 113 -5.01 6.06 -19.85
CA ARG A 113 -5.21 6.85 -21.07
C ARG A 113 -4.03 7.79 -21.26
N SER A 114 -3.42 7.75 -22.42
CA SER A 114 -2.30 8.63 -22.77
C SER A 114 -2.68 9.56 -23.92
N LYS A 115 -2.40 10.86 -23.77
CA LYS A 115 -2.50 11.85 -24.84
C LYS A 115 -1.21 12.67 -24.90
N GLY A 116 -0.38 12.41 -25.90
CA GLY A 116 0.96 13.00 -25.99
C GLY A 116 1.82 12.60 -24.79
N ARG A 117 2.36 13.60 -24.07
CA ARG A 117 3.18 13.38 -22.87
C ARG A 117 2.38 13.16 -21.58
N VAL A 118 1.07 13.40 -21.61
CA VAL A 118 0.19 13.30 -20.44
C VAL A 118 -0.39 11.89 -20.35
N THR A 119 -0.34 11.33 -19.13
CA THR A 119 -0.92 10.03 -18.80
C THR A 119 -1.91 10.21 -17.66
N LEU A 120 -3.13 9.71 -17.83
CA LEU A 120 -4.18 9.69 -16.81
C LEU A 120 -4.57 8.25 -16.51
N GLU A 121 -4.72 7.93 -15.23
CA GLU A 121 -5.12 6.62 -14.75
C GLU A 121 -6.48 6.72 -14.07
N PHE A 122 -7.33 5.76 -14.39
CA PHE A 122 -8.66 5.60 -13.83
C PHE A 122 -8.77 4.20 -13.21
N VAL A 123 -9.54 4.10 -12.14
CA VAL A 123 -9.80 2.85 -11.43
C VAL A 123 -11.29 2.62 -11.28
N SER A 124 -11.69 1.35 -11.36
CA SER A 124 -13.02 0.90 -10.95
C SER A 124 -12.91 -0.43 -10.24
N LEU A 125 -13.97 -0.80 -9.52
CA LEU A 125 -14.12 -2.16 -8.99
C LEU A 125 -14.51 -3.10 -10.12
N VAL A 126 -13.96 -4.31 -10.13
CA VAL A 126 -14.38 -5.37 -11.07
C VAL A 126 -15.89 -5.59 -11.00
N SER A 127 -16.45 -5.57 -9.79
CA SER A 127 -17.89 -5.77 -9.53
C SER A 127 -18.78 -4.66 -10.07
N LEU A 128 -18.25 -3.47 -10.36
CA LEU A 128 -19.03 -2.35 -10.94
C LEU A 128 -19.06 -2.39 -12.47
N LEU A 129 -18.17 -3.16 -13.11
CA LEU A 129 -18.07 -3.27 -14.57
C LEU A 129 -18.70 -4.55 -15.13
N SER A 130 -19.21 -5.41 -14.24
CA SER A 130 -19.78 -6.72 -14.55
C SER A 130 -21.29 -6.68 -14.69
#